data_AF-A0A1C4MPF5-F1
#
_entry.id   AF-A0A1C4MPF5-F1
#
_cell.length_a   1.000
_cell.length_b   1.000
_cell.length_c   1.000
_cell.angle_alpha   90.00
_cell.angle_beta   90.00
_cell.angle_gamma   90.00
#
_symmetry.space_group_name_H-M   'P 1'
#
loop_
_entity.id
_entity.type
_entity.pdbx_description
1 polymer ?
#
loop_
_entity_poly.entity_id
_entity_poly.type
_entity_poly.pdbx_seq_one_letter_code
_entity_poly.pdbx_strand_id
1 'polypeptide(L)'
;MRNPVGPLPSSIYWRRRVIALCLLALAVAIIFWGLNSGGGGDGKGSGEPTASHTPVATITAGPAPSGPHISGRPGGRDTSPGGDGSSDGASGGGSSGSSAGSTAGTGGSGTTAGSGTSSGSGADSTAGAAGSSSGGAAAGAGGTAGSSGGGSGAPVRLPADSTLPDCSPSSVQLSLAGVQNAYSPGDTPTFQLRATNSGDVTCKVDFAPAKAVFTITKAADNSHVWASNDCPGTGSYLLQVGAHSSTVYTLRWNEKTSSPNCAQPKGRQAAPGTYLVQAALPGYGAKQVSFVLSAD
;
A
#
# COMPACT_ATOMS: atom_id res chain seq x y z
N MET A 1 23.23 -39.15 -29.93
CA MET A 1 23.05 -39.19 -28.47
C MET A 1 21.64 -38.72 -28.16
N ARG A 2 20.70 -39.64 -27.96
CA ARG A 2 19.30 -39.36 -27.59
C ARG A 2 19.21 -39.50 -26.08
N ASN A 3 19.07 -38.37 -25.38
CA ASN A 3 18.93 -38.33 -23.94
C ASN A 3 17.43 -38.43 -23.60
N PRO A 4 16.95 -39.46 -22.88
CA PRO A 4 15.54 -39.56 -22.53
C PRO A 4 15.18 -38.51 -21.47
N VAL A 5 14.11 -37.77 -21.75
CA VAL A 5 13.45 -36.88 -20.78
C VAL A 5 12.83 -37.72 -19.67
N GLY A 6 13.23 -37.45 -18.43
CA GLY A 6 12.62 -38.03 -17.23
C GLY A 6 11.16 -37.56 -17.06
N PRO A 7 10.29 -38.35 -16.40
CA PRO A 7 8.87 -38.04 -16.32
C PRO A 7 8.64 -36.76 -15.51
N LEU A 8 7.95 -35.78 -16.11
CA LEU A 8 7.43 -34.61 -15.42
C LEU A 8 6.54 -35.07 -14.24
N PRO A 9 6.57 -34.37 -13.09
CA PRO A 9 5.88 -34.80 -11.88
C PRO A 9 4.38 -35.01 -12.13
N SER A 10 3.94 -36.26 -11.97
CA SER A 10 2.57 -36.75 -12.15
C SER A 10 1.52 -36.03 -11.29
N SER A 11 1.95 -35.29 -10.27
CA SER A 11 1.12 -34.57 -9.32
C SER A 11 0.41 -33.35 -9.90
N ILE A 12 0.99 -32.64 -10.89
CA ILE A 12 0.36 -31.45 -11.50
C ILE A 12 -0.79 -31.87 -12.42
N TYR A 13 -0.62 -32.99 -13.12
CA TYR A 13 -1.63 -33.55 -14.01
C TYR A 13 -2.83 -34.11 -13.24
N TRP A 14 -2.56 -34.82 -12.14
CA TRP A 14 -3.63 -35.34 -11.29
C TRP A 14 -4.44 -34.22 -10.64
N ARG A 15 -3.80 -33.14 -10.19
CA ARG A 15 -4.53 -31.98 -9.62
C ARG A 15 -5.45 -31.31 -10.63
N ARG A 16 -4.99 -31.09 -11.88
CA ARG A 16 -5.85 -30.51 -12.93
C ARG A 16 -6.98 -31.45 -13.36
N ARG A 17 -6.73 -32.77 -13.39
CA ARG A 17 -7.76 -33.78 -13.68
C ARG A 17 -8.80 -33.91 -12.57
N VAL A 18 -8.39 -33.86 -11.31
CA VAL A 18 -9.31 -33.85 -10.16
C VAL A 18 -10.17 -32.59 -10.17
N ILE A 19 -9.59 -31.42 -10.44
CA ILE A 19 -10.34 -30.16 -10.57
C ILE A 19 -11.34 -30.24 -11.73
N ALA A 20 -10.93 -30.75 -12.90
CA ALA A 20 -11.82 -30.91 -14.04
C ALA A 20 -12.97 -31.89 -13.76
N LEU A 21 -12.71 -33.01 -13.06
CA LEU A 21 -13.74 -33.97 -12.66
C LEU A 21 -14.71 -33.38 -11.61
N CYS A 22 -14.22 -32.60 -10.64
CA CYS A 22 -15.08 -31.92 -9.68
C CYS A 22 -15.99 -30.88 -10.36
N LEU A 23 -15.47 -30.08 -11.28
CA LEU A 23 -16.28 -29.10 -12.04
C LEU A 23 -17.34 -29.79 -12.90
N LEU A 24 -16.98 -30.91 -13.55
CA LEU A 24 -17.92 -31.69 -14.34
C LEU A 24 -19.02 -32.33 -13.48
N ALA A 25 -18.67 -32.87 -12.32
CA ALA A 25 -19.66 -33.41 -11.37
C ALA A 25 -20.61 -32.32 -10.85
N LEU A 26 -20.10 -31.12 -10.57
CA LEU A 26 -20.89 -29.99 -10.09
C LEU A 26 -21.86 -29.48 -11.19
N ALA A 27 -21.41 -29.42 -12.44
CA ALA A 27 -22.27 -29.08 -13.58
C ALA A 27 -23.40 -30.10 -13.76
N VAL A 28 -23.11 -31.41 -13.66
CA VAL A 28 -24.12 -32.47 -13.74
C VAL A 28 -25.12 -32.38 -12.59
N ALA A 29 -24.68 -32.07 -11.36
CA ALA A 29 -25.56 -31.89 -10.22
C ALA A 29 -26.52 -30.70 -10.41
N ILE A 30 -26.05 -29.58 -10.98
CA ILE A 30 -26.88 -28.41 -11.29
C ILE A 30 -27.91 -28.74 -12.38
N ILE A 31 -27.49 -29.44 -13.45
CA ILE A 31 -28.40 -29.85 -14.53
C ILE A 31 -29.46 -30.81 -14.00
N PHE A 32 -29.06 -31.79 -13.19
CA PHE A 32 -29.99 -32.72 -12.56
C PHE A 32 -30.96 -31.99 -11.62
N TRP A 33 -30.50 -31.03 -10.83
CA TRP A 33 -31.36 -30.21 -9.98
C TRP A 33 -32.36 -29.38 -10.79
N GLY A 34 -31.93 -28.79 -11.91
CA GLY A 34 -32.79 -28.03 -12.81
C GLY A 34 -33.83 -28.88 -13.53
N LEU A 35 -33.47 -30.08 -13.99
CA LEU A 35 -34.40 -31.00 -14.64
C LEU A 35 -35.37 -31.67 -13.64
N ASN A 36 -34.93 -31.92 -12.41
CA ASN A 36 -35.77 -32.52 -11.37
C ASN A 36 -36.65 -31.51 -10.62
N SER A 37 -36.41 -30.20 -10.80
CA SER A 37 -37.25 -29.11 -10.28
C SER A 37 -38.24 -28.55 -11.32
N GLY A 38 -38.29 -29.13 -12.52
CA GLY A 38 -39.14 -28.67 -13.63
C GLY A 38 -40.41 -29.52 -13.81
N GLY A 39 -41.38 -29.38 -12.91
CA GLY A 39 -42.70 -30.00 -13.04
C GLY A 39 -43.75 -29.30 -12.20
N GLY A 40 -44.61 -28.50 -12.84
CA GLY A 40 -45.76 -27.86 -12.18
C GLY A 40 -46.19 -26.58 -12.88
N GLY A 41 -46.88 -26.73 -14.01
CA GLY A 41 -47.63 -25.63 -14.61
C GLY A 41 -48.97 -25.44 -13.90
N ASP A 42 -49.51 -24.23 -13.96
CA ASP A 42 -50.94 -24.03 -14.13
C ASP A 42 -51.17 -22.65 -14.77
N GLY A 43 -51.84 -22.69 -15.92
CA GLY A 43 -52.26 -21.51 -16.66
C GLY A 43 -53.65 -21.09 -16.20
N LYS A 44 -53.88 -19.78 -16.16
CA LYS A 44 -55.22 -19.24 -16.32
C LYS A 44 -55.12 -17.98 -17.18
N GLY A 45 -55.71 -18.10 -18.36
CA GLY A 45 -55.65 -17.10 -19.41
C GLY A 45 -56.82 -16.11 -19.40
N SER A 46 -56.88 -15.44 -20.56
CA SER A 46 -57.91 -14.55 -21.11
C SER A 46 -58.02 -13.14 -20.55
N GLY A 47 -57.52 -12.20 -21.37
CA GLY A 47 -57.78 -10.77 -21.36
C GLY A 47 -57.05 -10.12 -22.54
N GLU A 48 -57.72 -10.05 -23.69
CA GLU A 48 -57.26 -9.46 -24.97
C GLU A 48 -56.93 -7.95 -24.89
N PRO A 49 -56.33 -7.35 -25.93
CA PRO A 49 -55.43 -6.22 -25.81
C PRO A 49 -56.16 -4.88 -25.78
N THR A 50 -55.69 -3.96 -24.94
CA THR A 50 -55.86 -2.52 -25.20
C THR A 50 -54.50 -1.95 -25.55
N ALA A 51 -54.36 -1.61 -26.82
CA ALA A 51 -53.34 -0.73 -27.31
C ALA A 51 -53.49 0.63 -26.63
N SER A 52 -52.48 1.00 -25.84
CA SER A 52 -52.16 2.38 -25.55
C SER A 52 -50.65 2.53 -25.57
N HIS A 53 -50.11 2.64 -26.78
CA HIS A 53 -48.79 3.23 -26.98
C HIS A 53 -48.84 4.67 -26.49
N THR A 54 -48.33 4.92 -25.28
CA THR A 54 -47.79 6.25 -24.96
C THR A 54 -46.37 6.29 -25.52
N PRO A 55 -46.07 7.14 -26.51
CA PRO A 55 -44.69 7.34 -26.92
C PRO A 55 -43.92 7.94 -25.74
N VAL A 56 -42.81 7.29 -25.39
CA VAL A 56 -41.74 7.90 -24.59
C VAL A 56 -41.40 9.26 -25.21
N ALA A 57 -41.40 10.29 -24.37
CA ALA A 57 -40.93 11.61 -24.74
C ALA A 57 -39.47 11.51 -25.21
N THR A 58 -39.25 11.78 -26.49
CA THR A 58 -37.94 12.06 -27.05
C THR A 58 -37.35 13.28 -26.34
N ILE A 59 -36.20 13.09 -25.68
CA ILE A 59 -35.33 14.18 -25.23
C ILE A 59 -34.88 14.99 -26.45
N THR A 60 -35.52 16.13 -26.65
CA THR A 60 -35.10 17.14 -27.63
C THR A 60 -33.73 17.67 -27.20
N ALA A 61 -32.75 17.63 -28.09
CA ALA A 61 -31.49 18.36 -27.91
C ALA A 61 -31.79 19.86 -27.85
N GLY A 62 -31.39 20.51 -26.76
CA GLY A 62 -31.56 21.95 -26.59
C GLY A 62 -30.82 22.75 -27.67
N PRO A 63 -31.25 24.00 -27.93
CA PRO A 63 -30.69 24.83 -28.99
C PRO A 63 -29.18 25.08 -28.78
N ALA A 64 -28.40 24.89 -29.83
CA ALA A 64 -26.97 25.21 -29.86
C ALA A 64 -26.77 26.74 -29.79
N PRO A 65 -25.88 27.25 -28.91
CA PRO A 65 -25.55 28.68 -28.89
C PRO A 65 -24.80 29.05 -30.17
N SER A 66 -25.42 29.88 -31.00
CA SER A 66 -24.76 30.53 -32.15
C SER A 66 -24.05 31.80 -31.64
N GLY A 67 -22.79 31.66 -31.22
CA GLY A 67 -21.92 32.77 -30.83
C GLY A 67 -20.56 32.67 -31.55
N PRO A 68 -19.92 33.79 -31.90
CA PRO A 68 -18.74 33.80 -32.76
C PRO A 68 -17.56 33.08 -32.09
N HIS A 69 -16.97 32.13 -32.81
CA HIS A 69 -15.75 31.44 -32.40
C HIS A 69 -14.59 32.44 -32.35
N ILE A 70 -14.04 32.64 -31.16
CA ILE A 70 -12.78 33.37 -30.95
C ILE A 70 -11.66 32.47 -31.48
N SER A 71 -11.26 32.67 -32.74
CA SER A 71 -10.07 32.06 -33.32
C SER A 71 -8.82 32.83 -32.86
N GLY A 72 -8.44 32.61 -31.60
CA GLY A 72 -7.19 33.11 -31.03
C GLY A 72 -6.14 32.01 -31.00
N ARG A 73 -5.26 31.97 -32.01
CA ARG A 73 -4.03 31.16 -31.96
C ARG A 73 -3.05 31.78 -30.96
N PRO A 74 -2.43 31.01 -30.05
CA PRO A 74 -1.42 31.55 -29.14
C PRO A 74 -0.12 31.91 -29.87
N GLY A 75 0.20 33.20 -29.87
CA GLY A 75 1.52 33.84 -29.99
C GLY A 75 2.64 33.15 -30.78
N GLY A 76 2.75 33.49 -32.08
CA GLY A 76 4.02 33.55 -32.80
C GLY A 76 4.50 35.00 -32.81
N ARG A 77 5.71 35.26 -32.31
CA ARG A 77 6.33 36.58 -32.29
C ARG A 77 7.38 36.58 -33.40
N ASP A 78 6.99 37.06 -34.57
CA ASP A 78 7.87 37.22 -35.72
C ASP A 78 8.04 38.74 -35.90
N THR A 79 9.23 39.24 -35.59
CA THR A 79 9.61 40.62 -35.93
C THR A 79 10.91 40.60 -36.73
N SER A 80 10.82 41.08 -37.95
CA SER A 80 11.91 41.53 -38.82
C SER A 80 11.34 42.63 -39.73
N PRO A 81 12.15 43.48 -40.38
CA PRO A 81 13.43 44.06 -39.95
C PRO A 81 13.49 45.58 -40.22
N GLY A 82 14.59 46.22 -39.81
CA GLY A 82 14.96 47.59 -40.21
C GLY A 82 15.45 48.39 -39.01
N GLY A 83 16.59 49.06 -39.03
CA GLY A 83 17.66 49.15 -40.00
C GLY A 83 18.81 49.94 -39.34
N ASP A 84 19.97 49.84 -39.99
CA ASP A 84 21.04 50.83 -40.12
C ASP A 84 21.57 51.63 -38.90
N GLY A 85 22.88 51.46 -38.65
CA GLY A 85 23.66 52.31 -37.76
C GLY A 85 25.03 51.71 -37.40
N SER A 86 25.99 51.82 -38.32
CA SER A 86 27.41 51.49 -38.13
C SER A 86 28.07 52.35 -37.04
N SER A 87 28.97 51.73 -36.26
CA SER A 87 30.26 52.34 -35.89
C SER A 87 31.19 51.33 -35.19
N ASP A 88 32.23 50.94 -35.92
CA ASP A 88 33.65 50.88 -35.54
C ASP A 88 34.11 50.38 -34.15
N GLY A 89 35.08 49.46 -34.18
CA GLY A 89 36.34 49.67 -33.46
C GLY A 89 36.83 48.58 -32.50
N ALA A 90 37.92 47.92 -32.90
CA ALA A 90 39.07 47.46 -32.10
C ALA A 90 38.85 46.45 -30.93
N SER A 91 39.33 45.21 -31.02
CA SER A 91 40.70 44.73 -30.70
C SER A 91 41.02 44.60 -29.20
N GLY A 92 41.41 43.38 -28.79
CA GLY A 92 42.58 43.19 -27.92
C GLY A 92 42.37 42.56 -26.54
N GLY A 93 43.13 41.48 -26.29
CA GLY A 93 43.64 41.03 -24.98
C GLY A 93 42.63 40.32 -24.06
N GLY A 94 42.91 39.20 -23.40
CA GLY A 94 44.20 38.66 -22.96
C GLY A 94 44.21 38.55 -21.44
N SER A 95 44.52 37.34 -20.95
CA SER A 95 45.12 37.02 -19.65
C SER A 95 44.24 36.76 -18.41
N SER A 96 44.19 35.45 -18.08
CA SER A 96 44.70 34.81 -16.85
C SER A 96 44.63 35.52 -15.49
N GLY A 97 44.18 34.77 -14.48
CA GLY A 97 44.47 35.00 -13.07
C GLY A 97 44.45 33.70 -12.27
N SER A 98 45.63 33.11 -12.08
CA SER A 98 45.92 32.01 -11.16
C SER A 98 46.01 32.50 -9.71
N SER A 99 45.73 31.63 -8.74
CA SER A 99 46.46 31.66 -7.47
C SER A 99 46.51 30.25 -6.86
N ALA A 100 47.74 29.77 -6.72
CA ALA A 100 48.16 28.56 -6.05
C ALA A 100 48.29 28.78 -4.52
N GLY A 101 48.44 27.69 -3.78
CA GLY A 101 48.85 27.71 -2.38
C GLY A 101 48.96 26.31 -1.77
N SER A 102 50.09 25.65 -2.01
CA SER A 102 50.49 24.34 -1.46
C SER A 102 50.85 24.39 0.03
N THR A 103 50.80 23.26 0.74
CA THR A 103 51.92 22.71 1.54
C THR A 103 51.61 21.30 2.04
N ALA A 104 52.68 20.50 2.16
CA ALA A 104 52.72 19.05 2.34
C ALA A 104 53.16 18.65 3.78
N GLY A 105 53.09 17.34 4.10
CA GLY A 105 53.90 16.69 5.15
C GLY A 105 53.13 15.64 5.98
N THR A 106 53.08 14.35 5.60
CA THR A 106 54.00 13.22 5.92
C THR A 106 53.79 12.53 7.29
N GLY A 107 53.40 11.23 7.24
CA GLY A 107 54.03 10.11 7.97
C GLY A 107 53.58 9.74 9.39
N GLY A 108 53.32 8.44 9.62
CA GLY A 108 53.44 7.83 10.95
C GLY A 108 52.56 6.60 11.22
N SER A 109 53.07 5.39 10.94
CA SER A 109 52.58 4.11 11.48
C SER A 109 52.97 3.92 12.95
N GLY A 110 52.17 3.16 13.71
CA GLY A 110 52.57 2.65 15.04
C GLY A 110 51.52 1.78 15.74
N THR A 111 51.77 0.47 15.75
CA THR A 111 51.05 -0.62 16.45
C THR A 111 51.17 -0.51 17.98
N THR A 112 50.17 -0.96 18.76
CA THR A 112 50.33 -1.92 19.89
C THR A 112 49.01 -2.26 20.58
N ALA A 113 48.95 -3.51 21.03
CA ALA A 113 47.88 -4.16 21.78
C ALA A 113 47.93 -3.84 23.29
N GLY A 114 46.84 -4.13 24.00
CA GLY A 114 46.82 -4.11 25.47
C GLY A 114 45.48 -4.60 26.04
N SER A 115 45.42 -5.89 26.34
CA SER A 115 44.40 -6.52 27.20
C SER A 115 44.65 -6.17 28.68
N GLY A 116 43.59 -6.07 29.49
CA GLY A 116 43.73 -5.89 30.94
C GLY A 116 42.40 -5.94 31.68
N THR A 117 42.07 -7.13 32.19
CA THR A 117 41.05 -7.44 33.20
C THR A 117 41.27 -6.73 34.52
N SER A 118 40.19 -6.35 35.21
CA SER A 118 40.15 -6.27 36.69
C SER A 118 38.72 -6.46 37.20
N SER A 119 38.51 -7.59 37.87
CA SER A 119 37.38 -7.86 38.75
C SER A 119 37.55 -7.11 40.08
N GLY A 120 36.45 -6.71 40.70
CA GLY A 120 36.44 -6.14 42.04
C GLY A 120 35.03 -6.15 42.63
N SER A 121 34.75 -7.17 43.42
CA SER A 121 33.50 -7.43 44.15
C SER A 121 33.27 -6.44 45.30
N GLY A 122 32.01 -6.22 45.66
CA GLY A 122 31.62 -5.57 46.92
C GLY A 122 30.10 -5.44 47.04
N ALA A 123 29.46 -6.42 47.67
CA ALA A 123 28.11 -6.32 48.20
C ALA A 123 28.14 -5.61 49.56
N ASP A 124 27.18 -4.73 49.85
CA ASP A 124 26.12 -4.97 50.85
C ASP A 124 25.39 -3.67 51.26
N SER A 125 24.07 -3.71 51.04
CA SER A 125 22.98 -3.42 52.00
C SER A 125 23.02 -2.15 52.86
N THR A 126 22.09 -1.20 52.61
CA THR A 126 21.10 -0.76 53.63
C THR A 126 19.93 0.02 53.03
N ALA A 127 18.82 -0.02 53.75
CA ALA A 127 17.46 0.27 53.36
C ALA A 127 17.02 1.74 53.48
N GLY A 128 15.87 2.04 52.85
CA GLY A 128 14.86 2.95 53.41
C GLY A 128 14.63 4.25 52.65
N ALA A 129 13.50 4.36 51.94
CA ALA A 129 12.40 5.26 52.32
C ALA A 129 11.36 5.35 51.19
N ALA A 130 10.10 5.14 51.59
CA ALA A 130 8.91 5.35 50.78
C ALA A 130 8.65 6.84 50.53
N GLY A 131 8.06 7.16 49.39
CA GLY A 131 7.57 8.49 49.04
C GLY A 131 6.42 8.39 48.05
N SER A 132 5.24 8.04 48.56
CA SER A 132 3.97 8.20 47.86
C SER A 132 3.70 9.69 47.59
N SER A 133 3.28 10.03 46.37
CA SER A 133 2.41 11.19 46.15
C SER A 133 1.32 10.83 45.15
N SER A 134 0.10 11.00 45.64
CA SER A 134 -1.19 10.75 45.02
C SER A 134 -1.68 11.97 44.23
N GLY A 135 -2.45 11.70 43.17
CA GLY A 135 -3.69 12.42 42.89
C GLY A 135 -3.60 13.65 42.00
N GLY A 136 -4.29 13.59 40.86
CA GLY A 136 -4.53 14.73 39.98
C GLY A 136 -5.40 14.37 38.78
N ALA A 137 -6.64 13.94 39.03
CA ALA A 137 -7.67 13.84 38.00
C ALA A 137 -8.14 15.24 37.60
N ALA A 138 -8.21 15.53 36.31
CA ALA A 138 -9.04 16.61 35.78
C ALA A 138 -9.64 16.18 34.44
N ALA A 139 -10.95 15.91 34.48
CA ALA A 139 -11.81 15.87 33.32
C ALA A 139 -12.02 17.29 32.78
N GLY A 140 -12.06 17.43 31.45
CA GLY A 140 -12.44 18.66 30.77
C GLY A 140 -12.98 18.32 29.38
N ALA A 141 -14.30 18.31 29.27
CA ALA A 141 -15.05 18.11 28.04
C ALA A 141 -15.09 19.37 27.18
N GLY A 142 -15.35 19.19 25.88
CA GLY A 142 -16.01 20.19 25.04
C GLY A 142 -15.09 21.04 24.16
N GLY A 143 -14.79 20.54 22.96
CA GLY A 143 -14.26 21.33 21.85
C GLY A 143 -15.10 21.08 20.61
N THR A 144 -15.94 22.05 20.27
CA THR A 144 -16.88 22.07 19.15
C THR A 144 -16.23 21.92 17.79
N ALA A 145 -16.95 21.26 16.88
CA ALA A 145 -16.65 21.12 15.47
C ALA A 145 -16.50 22.47 14.76
N GLY A 146 -15.51 22.53 13.86
CA GLY A 146 -15.31 23.65 12.95
C GLY A 146 -13.90 23.68 12.37
N SER A 147 -13.58 22.80 11.44
CA SER A 147 -12.91 23.22 10.20
C SER A 147 -12.89 22.06 9.19
N SER A 148 -13.62 22.24 8.11
CA SER A 148 -13.38 21.59 6.83
C SER A 148 -11.94 21.89 6.38
N GLY A 149 -11.13 20.86 6.37
CA GLY A 149 -9.76 20.90 5.88
C GLY A 149 -9.34 19.48 5.57
N GLY A 150 -9.29 19.15 4.28
CA GLY A 150 -8.66 17.93 3.78
C GLY A 150 -7.16 18.00 4.07
N GLY A 151 -6.79 17.83 5.33
CA GLY A 151 -5.41 17.71 5.79
C GLY A 151 -5.17 16.24 6.11
N SER A 152 -4.24 15.62 5.39
CA SER A 152 -3.62 14.37 5.83
C SER A 152 -2.81 14.65 7.11
N GLY A 153 -3.51 14.77 8.23
CA GLY A 153 -2.89 14.72 9.55
C GLY A 153 -2.24 13.34 9.75
N ALA A 154 -1.23 13.28 10.62
CA ALA A 154 -0.65 12.01 11.01
C ALA A 154 -1.75 11.07 11.54
N PRO A 155 -1.68 9.76 11.26
CA PRO A 155 -2.69 8.81 11.68
C PRO A 155 -2.79 8.77 13.21
N VAL A 156 -4.00 8.97 13.75
CA VAL A 156 -4.24 8.98 15.20
C VAL A 156 -4.27 7.55 15.74
N ARG A 157 -3.27 7.21 16.57
CA ARG A 157 -3.18 5.92 17.27
C ARG A 157 -4.06 5.91 18.50
N LEU A 158 -4.77 4.82 18.69
CA LEU A 158 -5.67 4.61 19.82
C LEU A 158 -5.07 3.57 20.80
N PRO A 159 -5.36 3.69 22.10
CA PRO A 159 -5.00 2.66 23.08
C PRO A 159 -5.89 1.41 22.90
N ALA A 160 -5.44 0.27 23.43
CA ALA A 160 -6.08 -1.03 23.24
C ALA A 160 -7.52 -1.12 23.79
N ASP A 161 -7.84 -0.30 24.79
CA ASP A 161 -9.13 -0.19 25.48
C ASP A 161 -10.05 0.89 24.90
N SER A 162 -9.72 1.44 23.72
CA SER A 162 -10.54 2.46 23.05
C SER A 162 -12.00 2.05 22.92
N THR A 163 -12.91 2.97 23.26
CA THR A 163 -14.36 2.78 23.21
C THR A 163 -14.99 3.05 21.84
N LEU A 164 -14.22 3.54 20.86
CA LEU A 164 -14.72 3.75 19.51
C LEU A 164 -15.19 2.42 18.90
N PRO A 165 -16.29 2.40 18.13
CA PRO A 165 -16.74 1.18 17.46
C PRO A 165 -15.74 0.73 16.40
N ASP A 166 -15.69 -0.57 16.12
CA ASP A 166 -14.95 -1.07 14.96
C ASP A 166 -15.61 -0.62 13.66
N CYS A 167 -14.80 -0.25 12.68
CA CYS A 167 -15.31 0.18 11.40
C CYS A 167 -16.04 -0.98 10.67
N SER A 168 -17.23 -0.68 10.14
CA SER A 168 -17.98 -1.62 9.30
C SER A 168 -17.38 -1.65 7.88
N PRO A 169 -17.24 -2.83 7.25
CA PRO A 169 -16.85 -2.95 5.84
C PRO A 169 -17.81 -2.28 4.84
N SER A 170 -19.05 -1.97 5.25
CA SER A 170 -20.00 -1.23 4.42
C SER A 170 -19.74 0.28 4.40
N SER A 171 -19.09 0.81 5.45
CA SER A 171 -18.87 2.24 5.63
C SER A 171 -17.42 2.64 5.36
N VAL A 172 -16.49 1.69 5.55
CA VAL A 172 -15.06 1.89 5.33
C VAL A 172 -14.56 1.05 4.16
N GLN A 173 -13.82 1.67 3.25
CA GLN A 173 -13.13 0.98 2.17
C GLN A 173 -11.62 0.98 2.41
N LEU A 174 -10.97 -0.14 2.10
CA LEU A 174 -9.51 -0.25 2.12
C LEU A 174 -8.92 -0.17 0.71
N SER A 175 -7.80 0.54 0.57
CA SER A 175 -6.99 0.54 -0.64
C SER A 175 -5.51 0.39 -0.29
N LEU A 176 -4.81 -0.50 -0.99
CA LEU A 176 -3.37 -0.72 -0.84
C LEU A 176 -2.62 -0.09 -2.01
N ALA A 177 -1.56 0.66 -1.72
CA ALA A 177 -0.65 1.21 -2.73
C ALA A 177 0.80 1.08 -2.29
N GLY A 178 1.72 0.92 -3.24
CA GLY A 178 3.14 1.12 -3.01
C GLY A 178 3.48 2.61 -3.07
N VAL A 179 4.44 3.06 -2.26
CA VAL A 179 4.99 4.42 -2.38
C VAL A 179 5.80 4.55 -3.67
N GLN A 180 6.51 3.48 -4.05
CA GLN A 180 7.18 3.32 -5.33
C GLN A 180 6.82 1.97 -5.95
N ASN A 181 6.96 1.88 -7.28
CA ASN A 181 6.75 0.64 -8.05
C ASN A 181 8.04 -0.20 -8.16
N ALA A 182 9.20 0.42 -7.98
CA ALA A 182 10.50 -0.22 -8.03
C ALA A 182 11.39 0.32 -6.91
N TYR A 183 12.24 -0.56 -6.38
CA TYR A 183 13.18 -0.26 -5.31
C TYR A 183 14.56 -0.79 -5.70
N SER A 184 15.60 0.01 -5.46
CA SER A 184 16.99 -0.38 -5.64
C SER A 184 17.50 -1.13 -4.39
N PRO A 185 18.58 -1.90 -4.50
CA PRO A 185 19.17 -2.56 -3.34
C PRO A 185 19.48 -1.58 -2.20
N GLY A 186 18.98 -1.89 -1.01
CA GLY A 186 19.12 -1.04 0.18
C GLY A 186 17.98 -0.04 0.39
N ASP A 187 17.09 0.16 -0.59
CA ASP A 187 15.84 0.87 -0.36
C ASP A 187 14.95 0.06 0.60
N THR A 188 13.98 0.73 1.22
CA THR A 188 12.98 0.07 2.07
C THR A 188 11.62 0.09 1.37
N PRO A 189 11.18 -1.05 0.79
CA PRO A 189 9.85 -1.17 0.23
C PRO A 189 8.78 -0.70 1.22
N THR A 190 8.02 0.31 0.79
CA THR A 190 7.04 0.98 1.63
C THR A 190 5.67 0.93 0.98
N PHE A 191 4.67 0.50 1.74
CA PHE A 191 3.30 0.31 1.28
C PHE A 191 2.33 1.03 2.21
N GLN A 192 1.32 1.65 1.63
CA GLN A 192 0.29 2.39 2.33
C GLN A 192 -1.05 1.67 2.20
N LEU A 193 -1.59 1.22 3.32
CA LEU A 193 -2.95 0.74 3.42
C LEU A 193 -3.81 1.87 3.96
N ARG A 194 -4.60 2.47 3.07
CA ARG A 194 -5.53 3.56 3.40
C ARG A 194 -6.89 2.98 3.75
N ALA A 195 -7.44 3.40 4.88
CA ALA A 195 -8.83 3.19 5.24
C ALA A 195 -9.59 4.51 5.06
N THR A 196 -10.64 4.49 4.24
CA THR A 196 -11.49 5.65 3.94
C THR A 196 -12.88 5.39 4.46
N ASN A 197 -13.34 6.23 5.37
CA ASN A 197 -14.67 6.15 5.97
C ASN A 197 -15.61 7.13 5.29
N SER A 198 -16.64 6.60 4.65
CA SER A 198 -17.71 7.38 4.00
C SER A 198 -18.97 7.46 4.87
N GLY A 199 -18.93 6.92 6.08
CA GLY A 199 -20.01 7.03 7.06
C GLY A 199 -19.86 8.22 7.99
N ASP A 200 -20.93 8.50 8.72
CA ASP A 200 -21.02 9.63 9.67
C ASP A 200 -20.44 9.33 11.06
N VAL A 201 -20.07 8.08 11.32
CA VAL A 201 -19.56 7.63 12.62
C VAL A 201 -18.05 7.45 12.56
N THR A 202 -17.34 8.12 13.46
CA THR A 202 -15.91 7.86 13.68
C THR A 202 -15.74 6.48 14.31
N CYS A 203 -14.84 5.68 13.74
CA CYS A 203 -14.61 4.29 14.14
C CYS A 203 -13.11 3.97 14.20
N LYS A 204 -12.76 2.74 14.55
CA LYS A 204 -11.36 2.26 14.58
C LYS A 204 -11.15 1.03 13.70
N VAL A 205 -9.93 0.88 13.20
CA VAL A 205 -9.45 -0.33 12.50
C VAL A 205 -8.18 -0.84 13.18
N ASP A 206 -8.10 -2.15 13.41
CA ASP A 206 -6.90 -2.82 13.93
C ASP A 206 -6.00 -3.29 12.79
N PHE A 207 -4.81 -2.70 12.71
CA PHE A 207 -3.77 -3.06 11.75
C PHE A 207 -2.69 -3.98 12.35
N ALA A 208 -2.91 -4.54 13.54
CA ALA A 208 -1.98 -5.52 14.09
C ALA A 208 -1.92 -6.75 13.18
N PRO A 209 -0.77 -7.44 13.07
CA PRO A 209 -0.62 -8.63 12.21
C PRO A 209 -1.62 -9.77 12.49
N ALA A 210 -2.23 -9.81 13.67
CA ALA A 210 -3.29 -10.76 14.00
C ALA A 210 -4.65 -10.44 13.32
N LYS A 211 -4.86 -9.21 12.86
CA LYS A 211 -6.10 -8.73 12.23
C LYS A 211 -5.89 -8.24 10.79
N ALA A 212 -4.76 -7.61 10.51
CA ALA A 212 -4.36 -7.13 9.20
C ALA A 212 -3.07 -7.82 8.75
N VAL A 213 -3.23 -8.88 7.98
CA VAL A 213 -2.09 -9.65 7.47
C VAL A 213 -1.60 -9.02 6.18
N PHE A 214 -0.33 -8.64 6.15
CA PHE A 214 0.37 -8.31 4.92
C PHE A 214 1.21 -9.51 4.51
N THR A 215 1.11 -9.92 3.25
CA THR A 215 1.87 -11.05 2.69
C THR A 215 2.57 -10.58 1.43
N ILE A 216 3.84 -10.91 1.31
CA ILE A 216 4.66 -10.68 0.13
C ILE A 216 4.95 -12.03 -0.51
N THR A 217 4.65 -12.15 -1.80
CA THR A 217 4.93 -13.34 -2.62
C THR A 217 5.70 -12.95 -3.87
N LYS A 218 6.41 -13.92 -4.46
CA LYS A 218 6.96 -13.73 -5.82
C LYS A 218 5.82 -13.78 -6.83
N ALA A 219 5.77 -12.83 -7.74
CA ALA A 219 4.70 -12.76 -8.75
C ALA A 219 4.74 -13.94 -9.75
N ALA A 220 5.93 -14.51 -9.99
CA ALA A 220 6.12 -15.56 -10.99
C ALA A 220 5.45 -16.89 -10.62
N ASP A 221 5.45 -17.24 -9.32
CA ASP A 221 5.02 -18.55 -8.83
C ASP A 221 4.16 -18.50 -7.56
N ASN A 222 3.84 -17.30 -7.08
CA ASN A 222 3.15 -17.05 -5.80
C ASN A 222 3.83 -17.68 -4.59
N SER A 223 5.15 -17.95 -4.66
CA SER A 223 5.90 -18.47 -3.53
C SER A 223 5.95 -17.46 -2.40
N HIS A 224 5.79 -17.94 -1.17
CA HIS A 224 5.87 -17.13 0.05
C HIS A 224 7.25 -16.52 0.22
N VAL A 225 7.30 -15.21 0.49
CA VAL A 225 8.54 -14.48 0.75
C VAL A 225 8.53 -13.99 2.19
N TRP A 226 7.45 -13.35 2.61
CA TRP A 226 7.32 -12.78 3.94
C TRP A 226 5.84 -12.57 4.29
N ALA A 227 5.48 -12.65 5.56
CA ALA A 227 4.20 -12.13 6.04
C ALA A 227 4.32 -11.46 7.42
N SER A 228 3.48 -10.46 7.67
CA SER A 228 3.45 -9.73 8.94
C SER A 228 3.12 -10.64 10.13
N ASN A 229 2.40 -11.74 9.89
CA ASN A 229 2.01 -12.73 10.88
C ASN A 229 2.90 -13.97 10.92
N ASP A 230 4.02 -14.01 10.18
CA ASP A 230 4.98 -15.12 10.27
C ASP A 230 5.64 -15.17 11.64
N CYS A 231 5.90 -14.01 12.22
CA CYS A 231 6.41 -13.87 13.59
C CYS A 231 5.70 -12.70 14.28
N PRO A 232 4.44 -12.90 14.71
CA PRO A 232 3.62 -11.81 15.22
C PRO A 232 4.09 -11.41 16.61
N GLY A 233 4.19 -10.10 16.84
CA GLY A 233 4.26 -9.54 18.19
C GLY A 233 2.92 -9.67 18.91
N THR A 234 2.92 -9.38 20.21
CA THR A 234 1.69 -9.25 20.99
C THR A 234 1.17 -7.81 20.94
N GLY A 235 -0.15 -7.64 20.95
CA GLY A 235 -0.82 -6.34 21.03
C GLY A 235 -1.65 -5.98 19.80
N SER A 236 -2.30 -4.81 19.90
CA SER A 236 -3.13 -4.24 18.85
C SER A 236 -2.48 -3.00 18.23
N TYR A 237 -2.90 -2.67 17.01
CA TYR A 237 -2.51 -1.45 16.33
C TYR A 237 -3.78 -0.74 15.87
N LEU A 238 -4.45 -0.09 16.81
CA LEU A 238 -5.70 0.60 16.54
C LEU A 238 -5.42 1.99 15.96
N LEU A 239 -6.05 2.27 14.81
CA LEU A 239 -6.07 3.59 14.19
C LEU A 239 -7.50 4.11 14.12
N GLN A 240 -7.67 5.37 14.48
CA GLN A 240 -8.92 6.08 14.29
C GLN A 240 -9.14 6.38 12.80
N VAL A 241 -10.37 6.16 12.33
CA VAL A 241 -10.85 6.62 11.03
C VAL A 241 -12.02 7.56 11.29
N GLY A 242 -11.76 8.86 11.16
CA GLY A 242 -12.78 9.91 11.32
C GLY A 242 -13.92 9.73 10.31
N ALA A 243 -15.12 10.18 10.67
CA ALA A 243 -16.23 10.29 9.72
C ALA A 243 -15.82 11.12 8.49
N HIS A 244 -16.22 10.68 7.29
CA HIS A 244 -15.90 11.33 6.01
C HIS A 244 -14.40 11.60 5.80
N SER A 245 -13.54 10.75 6.35
CA SER A 245 -12.09 10.96 6.38
C SER A 245 -11.32 9.68 6.06
N SER A 246 -10.01 9.83 5.85
CA SER A 246 -9.10 8.71 5.61
C SER A 246 -7.96 8.69 6.63
N THR A 247 -7.55 7.49 7.03
CA THR A 247 -6.31 7.26 7.77
C THR A 247 -5.41 6.31 6.97
N VAL A 248 -4.10 6.42 7.15
CA VAL A 248 -3.12 5.61 6.41
C VAL A 248 -2.25 4.83 7.39
N TYR A 249 -2.25 3.51 7.26
CA TYR A 249 -1.25 2.64 7.85
C TYR A 249 -0.09 2.45 6.87
N THR A 250 1.14 2.63 7.35
CA THR A 250 2.35 2.45 6.53
C THR A 250 3.08 1.18 6.95
N LEU A 251 3.15 0.22 6.03
CA LEU A 251 4.03 -0.93 6.16
C LEU A 251 5.40 -0.59 5.55
N ARG A 252 6.46 -0.85 6.31
CA ARG A 252 7.83 -0.85 5.81
C ARG A 252 8.39 -2.26 5.91
N TRP A 253 8.81 -2.81 4.80
CA TRP A 253 9.42 -4.14 4.75
C TRP A 253 10.92 -4.00 4.54
N ASN A 254 11.71 -4.74 5.33
CA ASN A 254 13.17 -4.67 5.34
C ASN A 254 13.84 -5.62 4.34
N GLU A 255 13.09 -6.06 3.32
CA GLU A 255 13.52 -6.99 2.27
C GLU A 255 13.98 -8.37 2.76
N LYS A 256 13.77 -8.69 4.04
CA LYS A 256 14.10 -10.01 4.59
C LYS A 256 12.92 -10.94 4.48
N THR A 257 13.19 -12.15 4.01
CA THR A 257 12.20 -13.23 3.97
C THR A 257 11.79 -13.64 5.39
N SER A 258 10.65 -14.29 5.55
CA SER A 258 10.27 -14.91 6.81
C SER A 258 9.58 -16.25 6.59
N SER A 259 9.53 -17.03 7.67
CA SER A 259 8.88 -18.33 7.72
C SER A 259 7.82 -18.31 8.82
N PRO A 260 6.69 -18.99 8.64
CA PRO A 260 5.64 -19.07 9.66
C PRO A 260 6.17 -19.56 11.03
N ASN A 261 5.51 -19.11 12.10
CA ASN A 261 5.83 -19.46 13.49
C ASN A 261 7.27 -19.09 13.93
N CYS A 262 7.81 -17.98 13.42
CA CYS A 262 9.17 -17.52 13.72
C CYS A 262 10.27 -18.57 13.44
N ALA A 263 10.02 -19.50 12.49
CA ALA A 263 10.92 -20.62 12.25
C ALA A 263 12.33 -20.15 11.84
N GLN A 264 13.34 -20.85 12.34
CA GLN A 264 14.75 -20.60 12.02
C GLN A 264 15.18 -21.33 10.73
N PRO A 265 16.26 -20.89 10.04
CA PRO A 265 17.10 -19.73 10.32
C PRO A 265 16.38 -18.40 10.05
N LYS A 266 16.89 -17.31 10.63
CA LYS A 266 16.41 -15.96 10.34
C LYS A 266 16.41 -15.69 8.83
N GLY A 267 15.46 -14.86 8.40
CA GLY A 267 15.24 -14.46 7.02
C GLY A 267 16.49 -14.12 6.23
N ARG A 268 16.49 -14.50 4.95
CA ARG A 268 17.51 -14.11 3.97
C ARG A 268 17.07 -12.86 3.24
N GLN A 269 17.99 -12.19 2.56
CA GLN A 269 17.66 -11.11 1.63
C GLN A 269 16.79 -11.66 0.49
N ALA A 270 15.72 -10.95 0.15
CA ALA A 270 14.92 -11.26 -1.03
C ALA A 270 15.75 -11.03 -2.31
N ALA A 271 15.62 -11.93 -3.28
CA ALA A 271 16.29 -11.78 -4.56
C ALA A 271 15.69 -10.62 -5.38
N PRO A 272 16.39 -10.10 -6.39
CA PRO A 272 15.75 -9.24 -7.39
C PRO A 272 14.59 -9.96 -8.10
N GLY A 273 13.57 -9.19 -8.48
CA GLY A 273 12.40 -9.73 -9.20
C GLY A 273 11.12 -8.95 -8.97
N THR A 274 10.03 -9.47 -9.53
CA THR A 274 8.68 -8.92 -9.36
C THR A 274 7.95 -9.62 -8.21
N TYR A 275 7.36 -8.82 -7.34
CA TYR A 275 6.67 -9.24 -6.14
C TYR A 275 5.23 -8.73 -6.12
N LEU A 276 4.38 -9.42 -5.38
CA LEU A 276 3.05 -8.96 -5.00
C LEU A 276 3.04 -8.76 -3.49
N VAL A 277 2.58 -7.60 -3.04
CA VAL A 277 2.16 -7.41 -1.65
C VAL A 277 0.65 -7.45 -1.59
N GLN A 278 0.11 -8.22 -0.66
CA GLN A 278 -1.31 -8.34 -0.39
C GLN A 278 -1.57 -7.96 1.06
N ALA A 279 -2.58 -7.11 1.30
CA ALA A 279 -3.14 -6.86 2.61
C ALA A 279 -4.51 -7.54 2.72
N ALA A 280 -4.72 -8.33 3.77
CA ALA A 280 -5.96 -9.03 4.05
C ALA A 280 -6.46 -8.72 5.47
N LEU A 281 -7.68 -8.16 5.55
CA LEU A 281 -8.40 -7.90 6.79
C LEU A 281 -9.79 -8.56 6.70
N PRO A 282 -10.29 -9.20 7.78
CA PRO A 282 -11.63 -9.79 7.81
C PRO A 282 -12.71 -8.79 7.40
N GLY A 283 -13.60 -9.18 6.48
CA GLY A 283 -14.70 -8.35 5.99
C GLY A 283 -14.35 -7.34 4.88
N TYR A 284 -13.09 -6.97 4.71
CA TYR A 284 -12.66 -5.96 3.71
C TYR A 284 -12.13 -6.54 2.39
N GLY A 285 -11.99 -7.86 2.33
CA GLY A 285 -11.35 -8.57 1.22
C GLY A 285 -9.86 -8.26 1.08
N ALA A 286 -9.18 -9.00 0.22
CA ALA A 286 -7.77 -8.75 -0.07
C ALA A 286 -7.60 -7.50 -0.95
N LYS A 287 -6.51 -6.75 -0.72
CA LYS A 287 -6.02 -5.67 -1.60
C LYS A 287 -4.58 -5.98 -1.94
N GLN A 288 -4.19 -5.81 -3.19
CA GLN A 288 -2.85 -6.18 -3.64
C GLN A 288 -2.28 -5.17 -4.62
N VAL A 289 -0.97 -5.06 -4.64
CA VAL A 289 -0.21 -4.26 -5.60
C VAL A 289 1.12 -4.97 -5.91
N SER A 290 1.60 -4.83 -7.14
CA SER A 290 2.90 -5.35 -7.56
C SER A 290 4.01 -4.32 -7.35
N PHE A 291 5.21 -4.79 -7.07
CA PHE A 291 6.42 -3.96 -7.07
C PHE A 291 7.63 -4.77 -7.54
N VAL A 292 8.72 -4.08 -7.86
CA VAL A 292 9.96 -4.68 -8.35
C VAL A 292 11.10 -4.39 -7.37
N LEU A 293 11.90 -5.41 -7.09
CA LEU A 293 13.23 -5.25 -6.51
C LEU A 293 14.26 -5.36 -7.65
N SER A 294 15.02 -4.30 -7.87
CA SER A 294 16.02 -4.24 -8.93
C SER A 294 17.28 -5.01 -8.56
N ALA A 295 18.03 -5.45 -9.57
CA ALA A 295 19.41 -5.89 -9.35
C ALA A 295 20.34 -4.67 -9.24
N ASP A 296 21.48 -4.85 -8.57
CA ASP A 296 22.61 -3.91 -8.59
C ASP A 296 23.20 -3.74 -10.00
#